data_AF-A0A1S8BIQ5-F1
#
_entry.id   AF-A0A1S8BIQ5-F1
#
_cell.length_a   1.000
_cell.length_b   1.000
_cell.length_c   1.000
_cell.angle_alpha   90.00
_cell.angle_beta   90.00
_cell.angle_gamma   90.00
#
_symmetry.space_group_name_H-M   'P 1'
#
loop_
_entity.id
_entity.type
_entity.pdbx_description
1 polymer ?
#
loop_
_entity_poly.entity_id
_entity_poly.type
_entity_poly.pdbx_seq_one_letter_code
_entity_poly.pdbx_strand_id
1 'polypeptide(L)'
;MGNLRITEWQRLPISLTELCINTTLRCGQSFRWRKSAEDEWSCALHGRILSLRQDPEYLHYRAIFPEKSKAPLTPPASTVPSTTEDDTLELVQHYFNLKPNLAQLYEEWAAADANFRKKAPKFTGVRILKQDAWESLVGFICSSNNNIARISQMVEKLCTNYGPLIGHIGSQAFHDFPPASALTDSKVEQELRQLGFGYRAKYLYQTAAMITEKEDGWLDGLRNPESPVLGAEASPAGEFVESGREGYRSAHEQLLALQGVGPKVADCVCLMGLGWGEAVPVDTHVWQIAQRDYRFGKGKHSSLTKATYDAVANKFRSLWGKEAGWAHSVLFTADLKAFSERLVAKVETKDEKAVLKPDPEGSTVEETTIEKKAVKKRVKREPEEERSVLEVKEKETKRVRRTTRSSREY
;
A
#
# COMPACT_ATOMS: atom_id res chain seq x y z
N MET A 1 -21.70 11.12 -26.01
CA MET A 1 -20.57 11.02 -25.06
C MET A 1 -20.50 12.36 -24.36
N GLY A 2 -20.84 12.42 -23.07
CA GLY A 2 -20.77 13.66 -22.28
C GLY A 2 -19.33 14.07 -22.01
N ASN A 3 -19.08 15.37 -21.82
CA ASN A 3 -17.73 15.91 -21.68
C ASN A 3 -17.26 15.81 -20.22
N LEU A 4 -16.47 14.78 -19.89
CA LEU A 4 -15.84 14.62 -18.57
C LEU A 4 -14.96 15.83 -18.21
N ARG A 5 -14.97 16.28 -16.93
CA ARG A 5 -14.01 17.26 -16.44
C ARG A 5 -12.71 16.55 -16.08
N ILE A 6 -11.66 16.77 -16.87
CA ILE A 6 -10.33 16.19 -16.67
C ILE A 6 -9.41 17.30 -16.15
N THR A 7 -8.66 17.02 -15.10
CA THR A 7 -7.65 17.95 -14.57
C THR A 7 -6.30 17.71 -15.24
N GLU A 8 -5.50 18.77 -15.36
CA GLU A 8 -4.11 18.67 -15.82
C GLU A 8 -3.27 17.89 -14.80
N TRP A 9 -2.23 17.20 -15.29
CA TRP A 9 -1.28 16.52 -14.42
C TRP A 9 -0.61 17.49 -13.45
N GLN A 10 -0.76 17.20 -12.16
CA GLN A 10 -0.08 17.88 -11.08
C GLN A 10 1.07 17.03 -10.57
N ARG A 11 2.01 17.66 -9.85
CA ARG A 11 3.18 16.98 -9.25
C ARG A 11 3.27 17.29 -7.75
N LEU A 12 3.53 16.24 -6.97
CA LEU A 12 3.78 16.30 -5.54
C LEU A 12 5.22 15.83 -5.28
N PRO A 13 6.11 16.66 -4.71
CA PRO A 13 7.47 16.25 -4.36
C PRO A 13 7.43 15.14 -3.30
N ILE A 14 7.85 13.93 -3.66
CA ILE A 14 7.95 12.79 -2.76
C ILE A 14 8.90 11.74 -3.34
N SER A 15 9.95 11.41 -2.59
CA SER A 15 10.95 10.44 -3.03
C SER A 15 10.43 9.00 -2.98
N LEU A 16 11.11 8.10 -3.70
CA LEU A 16 10.83 6.66 -3.64
C LEU A 16 11.10 6.01 -2.28
N THR A 17 11.84 6.67 -1.39
CA THR A 17 12.03 6.21 -0.01
C THR A 17 10.81 6.51 0.86
N GLU A 18 10.10 7.60 0.56
CA GLU A 18 8.89 8.02 1.25
C GLU A 18 7.63 7.37 0.68
N LEU A 19 7.54 7.17 -0.63
CA LEU A 19 6.43 6.47 -1.28
C LEU A 19 6.91 5.78 -2.55
N CYS A 20 6.60 4.49 -2.70
CA CYS A 20 6.76 3.77 -3.95
C CYS A 20 5.41 3.19 -4.37
N ILE A 21 4.67 3.88 -5.24
CA ILE A 21 3.30 3.47 -5.63
C ILE A 21 3.30 2.09 -6.29
N ASN A 22 4.35 1.75 -7.03
CA ASN A 22 4.50 0.44 -7.67
C ASN A 22 4.62 -0.72 -6.69
N THR A 23 5.06 -0.46 -5.46
CA THR A 23 5.10 -1.47 -4.40
C THR A 23 3.85 -1.39 -3.52
N THR A 24 3.50 -0.20 -3.04
CA THR A 24 2.36 0.04 -2.15
C THR A 24 1.02 -0.40 -2.76
N LEU A 25 0.77 -0.12 -4.05
CA LEU A 25 -0.49 -0.46 -4.71
C LEU A 25 -0.59 -1.93 -5.12
N ARG A 26 0.48 -2.73 -4.97
CA ARG A 26 0.56 -4.14 -5.39
C ARG A 26 0.77 -5.12 -4.25
N CYS A 27 1.03 -4.63 -3.05
CA CYS A 27 1.34 -5.49 -1.90
C CYS A 27 0.09 -6.01 -1.16
N GLY A 28 -1.08 -6.00 -1.79
CA GLY A 28 -2.30 -6.61 -1.26
C GLY A 28 -3.03 -5.79 -0.19
N GLN A 29 -2.79 -4.47 -0.15
CA GLN A 29 -3.52 -3.54 0.72
C GLN A 29 -4.85 -3.11 0.10
N SER A 30 -4.78 -2.60 -1.12
CA SER A 30 -5.94 -2.24 -1.95
C SER A 30 -6.02 -3.18 -3.16
N PHE A 31 -7.23 -3.38 -3.67
CA PHE A 31 -7.54 -4.31 -4.75
C PHE A 31 -8.17 -3.61 -5.98
N ARG A 32 -8.20 -2.28 -5.99
CA ARG A 32 -8.92 -1.48 -7.00
C ARG A 32 -8.02 -0.78 -8.02
N TRP A 33 -6.73 -0.64 -7.68
CA TRP A 33 -5.75 0.01 -8.53
C TRP A 33 -5.39 -0.86 -9.73
N ARG A 34 -5.50 -0.26 -10.92
CA ARG A 34 -5.14 -0.91 -12.19
C ARG A 34 -3.94 -0.21 -12.79
N LYS A 35 -3.04 -1.00 -13.36
CA LYS A 35 -1.88 -0.46 -14.08
C LYS A 35 -2.10 -0.61 -15.58
N SER A 36 -1.99 0.49 -16.32
CA SER A 36 -2.04 0.49 -17.79
C SER A 36 -0.71 0.02 -18.39
N ALA A 37 -0.68 -0.10 -19.73
CA ALA A 37 0.55 -0.43 -20.46
C ALA A 37 1.58 0.73 -20.41
N GLU A 38 1.12 1.96 -20.24
CA GLU A 38 1.91 3.19 -20.16
C GLU A 38 2.42 3.52 -18.76
N ASP A 39 2.42 2.54 -17.84
CA ASP A 39 2.85 2.68 -16.44
C ASP A 39 1.95 3.59 -15.58
N GLU A 40 0.72 3.91 -16.03
CA GLU A 40 -0.25 4.72 -15.29
C GLU A 40 -1.11 3.83 -14.37
N TRP A 41 -1.26 4.27 -13.12
CA TRP A 41 -2.14 3.64 -12.14
C TRP A 41 -3.48 4.40 -12.07
N SER A 42 -4.61 3.72 -12.25
CA SER A 42 -5.94 4.35 -12.15
C SER A 42 -6.86 3.63 -11.17
N CYS A 43 -7.68 4.40 -10.46
CA CYS A 43 -8.72 3.91 -9.54
C CYS A 43 -9.90 4.90 -9.49
N ALA A 44 -11.13 4.42 -9.33
CA ALA A 44 -12.26 5.28 -8.98
C ALA A 44 -12.36 5.39 -7.45
N LEU A 45 -12.25 6.61 -6.93
CA LEU A 45 -12.14 6.89 -5.51
C LEU A 45 -12.79 8.25 -5.21
N HIS A 46 -13.72 8.31 -4.25
CA HIS A 46 -14.36 9.56 -3.81
C HIS A 46 -14.95 10.38 -4.98
N GLY A 47 -15.73 9.71 -5.83
CA GLY A 47 -16.47 10.34 -6.91
C GLY A 47 -15.63 10.79 -8.12
N ARG A 48 -14.37 10.36 -8.22
CA ARG A 48 -13.48 10.69 -9.36
C ARG A 48 -12.64 9.48 -9.78
N ILE A 49 -12.16 9.48 -11.02
CA ILE A 49 -11.09 8.57 -11.45
C ILE A 49 -9.76 9.26 -11.16
N LEU A 50 -8.98 8.72 -10.24
CA LEU A 50 -7.65 9.18 -9.89
C LEU A 50 -6.63 8.39 -10.70
N SER A 51 -5.79 9.11 -11.44
CA SER A 51 -4.67 8.56 -12.21
C SER A 51 -3.35 9.01 -11.62
N LEU A 52 -2.39 8.09 -11.50
CA LEU A 52 -1.09 8.30 -10.88
C LEU A 52 0.04 7.74 -11.75
N ARG A 53 1.19 8.42 -11.73
CA ARG A 53 2.48 7.89 -12.18
C ARG A 53 3.57 8.46 -11.28
N GLN A 54 4.71 7.80 -11.17
CA GLN A 54 5.75 8.23 -10.25
C GLN A 54 7.14 8.11 -10.87
N ASP A 55 7.92 9.17 -10.70
CA ASP A 55 9.37 9.19 -10.97
C ASP A 55 10.15 9.22 -9.63
N PRO A 56 11.49 9.23 -9.63
CA PRO A 56 12.27 9.20 -8.39
C PRO A 56 12.00 10.34 -7.40
N GLU A 57 11.53 11.49 -7.87
CA GLU A 57 11.40 12.74 -7.09
C GLU A 57 9.95 13.18 -6.89
N TYR A 58 9.05 12.80 -7.80
CA TYR A 58 7.66 13.27 -7.80
C TYR A 58 6.64 12.15 -8.00
N LEU A 59 5.55 12.24 -7.23
CA LEU A 59 4.29 11.62 -7.57
C LEU A 59 3.51 12.57 -8.48
N HIS A 60 3.14 12.09 -9.65
CA HIS A 60 2.25 12.80 -10.56
C HIS A 60 0.84 12.27 -10.38
N TYR A 61 -0.15 13.17 -10.35
CA TYR A 61 -1.55 12.82 -10.20
C TYR A 61 -2.45 13.68 -11.09
N ARG A 62 -3.59 13.13 -11.49
CA ARG A 62 -4.71 13.85 -12.11
C ARG A 62 -6.03 13.20 -11.75
N ALA A 63 -7.12 13.94 -11.87
CA ALA A 63 -8.47 13.45 -11.61
C ALA A 63 -9.38 13.66 -12.82
N ILE A 64 -10.30 12.71 -13.00
CA ILE A 64 -11.41 12.80 -13.95
C ILE A 64 -12.70 12.75 -13.15
N PHE A 65 -13.51 13.81 -13.25
CA PHE A 65 -14.79 13.90 -12.57
C PHE A 65 -15.95 13.59 -13.53
N PRO A 66 -17.02 12.96 -13.03
CA PRO A 66 -18.26 12.82 -13.79
C PRO A 66 -18.84 14.22 -14.06
N GLU A 67 -19.54 14.41 -15.18
CA GLU A 67 -20.26 15.67 -15.40
C GLU A 67 -21.28 15.88 -14.28
N LYS A 68 -21.33 17.09 -13.71
CA LYS A 68 -22.47 17.49 -12.90
C LYS A 68 -23.70 17.42 -13.82
N SER A 69 -24.70 16.62 -13.45
CA SER A 69 -26.00 16.69 -14.13
C SER A 69 -26.45 18.14 -14.14
N LYS A 70 -26.53 18.76 -15.33
CA LYS A 70 -27.22 20.03 -15.50
C LYS A 70 -28.69 19.74 -15.18
N ALA A 71 -29.10 19.93 -13.93
CA ALA A 71 -30.51 20.05 -13.61
C ALA A 71 -31.11 21.15 -14.52
N PRO A 72 -32.34 21.00 -15.03
CA PRO A 72 -32.95 21.99 -15.92
C PRO A 72 -32.95 23.37 -15.25
N LEU A 73 -32.38 24.36 -15.94
CA LEU A 73 -32.37 25.76 -15.53
C LEU A 73 -33.82 26.29 -15.51
N THR A 74 -34.32 26.56 -14.31
CA THR A 74 -35.47 27.43 -14.04
C THR A 74 -35.18 28.22 -12.77
N PRO A 75 -35.63 29.50 -12.69
CA PRO A 75 -34.87 30.75 -12.83
C PRO A 75 -33.88 31.08 -11.67
N PRO A 76 -33.01 32.10 -11.82
CA PRO A 76 -31.77 32.19 -11.06
C PRO A 76 -32.01 32.63 -9.62
N ALA A 77 -31.59 31.81 -8.66
CA ALA A 77 -31.25 32.29 -7.34
C ALA A 77 -29.88 32.96 -7.41
N SER A 78 -29.82 34.22 -7.00
CA SER A 78 -28.62 35.07 -6.93
C SER A 78 -27.62 34.57 -5.90
N THR A 79 -26.96 33.45 -6.19
CA THR A 79 -25.73 33.01 -5.53
C THR A 79 -25.12 31.96 -6.43
N VAL A 80 -24.17 32.37 -7.26
CA VAL A 80 -23.30 31.44 -7.97
C VAL A 80 -22.58 30.64 -6.89
N PRO A 81 -22.76 29.32 -6.75
CA PRO A 81 -21.90 28.55 -5.86
C PRO A 81 -20.52 28.60 -6.48
N SER A 82 -19.60 29.24 -5.76
CA SER A 82 -18.17 29.21 -6.03
C SER A 82 -17.76 27.79 -6.38
N THR A 83 -16.94 27.67 -7.43
CA THR A 83 -16.22 26.47 -7.85
C THR A 83 -16.07 25.44 -6.74
N THR A 84 -16.61 24.23 -6.92
CA THR A 84 -16.21 23.07 -6.12
C THR A 84 -14.70 22.91 -6.28
N GLU A 85 -13.95 23.32 -5.26
CA GLU A 85 -12.49 23.25 -5.24
C GLU A 85 -12.05 21.79 -5.48
N ASP A 86 -10.97 21.64 -6.24
CA ASP A 86 -10.39 20.33 -6.53
C ASP A 86 -9.55 19.88 -5.34
N ASP A 87 -10.16 19.09 -4.45
CA ASP A 87 -9.56 18.51 -3.23
C ASP A 87 -8.69 17.25 -3.52
N THR A 88 -8.27 17.05 -4.77
CA THR A 88 -7.52 15.85 -5.17
C THR A 88 -6.17 15.75 -4.46
N LEU A 89 -5.51 16.89 -4.17
CA LEU A 89 -4.23 16.87 -3.47
C LEU A 89 -4.40 16.36 -2.02
N GLU A 90 -5.39 16.89 -1.31
CA GLU A 90 -5.74 16.49 0.06
C GLU A 90 -6.10 15.01 0.11
N LEU A 91 -6.90 14.55 -0.86
CA LEU A 91 -7.25 13.13 -1.01
C LEU A 91 -6.01 12.26 -1.22
N VAL A 92 -5.08 12.65 -2.12
CA VAL A 92 -3.84 11.92 -2.37
C VAL A 92 -2.97 11.86 -1.11
N GLN A 93 -2.77 13.00 -0.43
CA GLN A 93 -1.99 13.07 0.81
C GLN A 93 -2.60 12.23 1.93
N HIS A 94 -3.93 12.23 2.04
CA HIS A 94 -4.67 11.44 3.01
C HIS A 94 -4.58 9.94 2.70
N TYR A 95 -4.94 9.53 1.49
CA TYR A 95 -5.04 8.13 1.08
C TYR A 95 -3.69 7.41 1.16
N PHE A 96 -2.60 8.06 0.74
CA PHE A 96 -1.25 7.50 0.88
C PHE A 96 -0.64 7.70 2.28
N ASN A 97 -1.36 8.33 3.19
CA ASN A 97 -0.93 8.56 4.56
C ASN A 97 0.42 9.28 4.63
N LEU A 98 0.54 10.44 3.97
CA LEU A 98 1.84 11.10 3.74
C LEU A 98 2.37 11.93 4.91
N LYS A 99 1.58 12.12 5.98
CA LYS A 99 1.97 12.95 7.12
C LYS A 99 3.15 12.37 7.93
N PRO A 100 3.19 11.07 8.28
CA PRO A 100 4.35 10.49 8.96
C PRO A 100 5.58 10.45 8.04
N ASN A 101 6.77 10.76 8.57
CA ASN A 101 8.04 10.60 7.87
C ASN A 101 8.41 9.11 7.82
N LEU A 102 8.36 8.51 6.63
CA LEU A 102 8.54 7.06 6.52
C LEU A 102 10.01 6.64 6.70
N ALA A 103 10.95 7.44 6.22
CA ALA A 103 12.38 7.18 6.40
C ALA A 103 12.75 7.11 7.88
N GLN A 104 12.25 8.06 8.69
CA GLN A 104 12.46 8.04 10.14
C GLN A 104 11.87 6.77 10.78
N LEU A 105 10.64 6.39 10.41
CA LEU A 105 10.04 5.14 10.90
C LEU A 105 10.88 3.91 10.53
N TYR A 106 11.43 3.86 9.32
CA TYR A 106 12.32 2.78 8.90
C TYR A 106 13.61 2.74 9.74
N GLU A 107 14.19 3.88 10.09
CA GLU A 107 15.34 3.97 10.98
C GLU A 107 15.01 3.44 12.38
N GLU A 108 13.88 3.84 12.95
CA GLU A 108 13.40 3.39 14.27
C GLU A 108 13.16 1.88 14.28
N TRP A 109 12.44 1.33 13.28
CA TRP A 109 12.19 -0.11 13.19
C TRP A 109 13.46 -0.91 12.93
N ALA A 110 14.38 -0.37 12.13
CA ALA A 110 15.68 -0.99 11.89
C ALA A 110 16.55 -0.96 13.15
N ALA A 111 16.45 0.07 13.99
CA ALA A 111 17.14 0.13 15.27
C ALA A 111 16.62 -0.96 16.23
N ALA A 112 15.30 -1.16 16.29
CA ALA A 112 14.64 -2.10 17.18
C ALA A 112 14.71 -3.58 16.71
N ASP A 113 14.78 -3.85 15.41
CA ASP A 113 14.78 -5.22 14.87
C ASP A 113 15.84 -5.46 13.79
N ALA A 114 16.78 -6.37 14.10
CA ALA A 114 17.84 -6.78 13.18
C ALA A 114 17.31 -7.48 11.90
N ASN A 115 16.17 -8.19 11.99
CA ASN A 115 15.56 -8.81 10.82
C ASN A 115 15.00 -7.75 9.88
N PHE A 116 14.29 -6.76 10.42
CA PHE A 116 13.82 -5.60 9.67
C PHE A 116 14.98 -4.86 9.00
N ARG A 117 16.02 -4.49 9.77
CA ARG A 117 17.23 -3.80 9.26
C ARG A 117 17.85 -4.49 8.04
N LYS A 118 17.84 -5.82 8.03
CA LYS A 118 18.42 -6.61 6.94
C LYS A 118 17.57 -6.60 5.66
N LYS A 119 16.25 -6.54 5.77
CA LYS A 119 15.31 -6.72 4.64
C LYS A 119 14.76 -5.40 4.09
N ALA A 120 14.46 -4.45 4.96
CA ALA A 120 13.78 -3.19 4.62
C ALA A 120 14.48 -2.33 3.54
N PRO A 121 15.83 -2.25 3.44
CA PRO A 121 16.49 -1.41 2.43
C PRO A 121 16.15 -1.76 0.97
N LYS A 122 15.65 -2.98 0.70
CA LYS A 122 15.21 -3.41 -0.63
C LYS A 122 13.73 -3.08 -0.93
N PHE A 123 13.01 -2.58 0.07
CA PHE A 123 11.56 -2.40 0.10
C PHE A 123 11.20 -1.07 0.76
N THR A 124 11.82 0.02 0.33
CA THR A 124 11.50 1.37 0.80
C THR A 124 10.21 1.90 0.17
N GLY A 125 9.62 2.95 0.77
CA GLY A 125 8.44 3.61 0.22
C GLY A 125 7.13 2.83 0.37
N VAL A 126 7.12 1.74 1.13
CA VAL A 126 5.90 0.97 1.44
C VAL A 126 5.16 1.69 2.57
N ARG A 127 4.03 2.32 2.25
CA ARG A 127 3.12 2.99 3.20
C ARG A 127 1.87 2.17 3.45
N ILE A 128 1.22 2.38 4.59
CA ILE A 128 -0.14 1.88 4.83
C ILE A 128 -1.15 2.88 4.28
N LEU A 129 -2.00 2.41 3.37
CA LEU A 129 -3.07 3.22 2.79
C LEU A 129 -4.15 3.52 3.84
N LYS A 130 -4.72 4.73 3.80
CA LYS A 130 -5.95 5.08 4.51
C LYS A 130 -7.15 4.83 3.60
N GLN A 131 -7.62 3.59 3.59
CA GLN A 131 -8.77 3.19 2.79
C GLN A 131 -10.07 3.53 3.51
N ASP A 132 -11.14 3.62 2.74
CA ASP A 132 -12.50 3.58 3.27
C ASP A 132 -12.71 2.27 4.07
N ALA A 133 -13.35 2.37 5.24
CA ALA A 133 -13.47 1.25 6.14
C ALA A 133 -14.35 0.14 5.57
N TRP A 134 -15.40 0.52 4.84
CA TRP A 134 -16.32 -0.42 4.18
C TRP A 134 -15.66 -1.11 2.98
N GLU A 135 -14.97 -0.36 2.12
CA GLU A 135 -14.17 -0.91 1.01
C GLU A 135 -13.12 -1.92 1.53
N SER A 136 -12.39 -1.54 2.57
CA SER A 136 -11.39 -2.39 3.21
C SER A 136 -12.02 -3.68 3.74
N LEU A 137 -13.14 -3.58 4.47
CA LEU A 137 -13.85 -4.72 5.02
C LEU A 137 -14.28 -5.72 3.94
N VAL A 138 -14.93 -5.24 2.90
CA VAL A 138 -15.36 -6.09 1.78
C VAL A 138 -14.18 -6.72 1.05
N GLY A 139 -13.12 -5.96 0.80
CA GLY A 139 -11.88 -6.44 0.18
C GLY A 139 -11.25 -7.57 0.98
N PHE A 140 -11.17 -7.43 2.32
CA PHE A 140 -10.57 -8.45 3.17
C PHE A 140 -11.47 -9.66 3.44
N ILE A 141 -12.81 -9.52 3.44
CA ILE A 141 -13.71 -10.67 3.38
C ILE A 141 -13.44 -11.48 2.11
N CYS A 142 -13.29 -10.81 0.96
CA CYS A 142 -12.92 -11.43 -0.32
C CYS A 142 -11.54 -12.12 -0.29
N SER A 143 -10.64 -11.66 0.58
CA SER A 143 -9.26 -12.16 0.69
C SER A 143 -9.11 -13.50 1.39
N SER A 144 -10.07 -13.89 2.25
CA SER A 144 -10.02 -15.14 3.02
C SER A 144 -9.80 -16.34 2.10
N ASN A 145 -8.73 -17.13 2.30
CA ASN A 145 -8.37 -18.28 1.45
C ASN A 145 -8.41 -17.96 -0.07
N ASN A 146 -7.69 -16.92 -0.49
CA ASN A 146 -7.70 -16.42 -1.86
C ASN A 146 -6.32 -15.86 -2.26
N ASN A 147 -6.18 -15.36 -3.49
CA ASN A 147 -4.95 -14.69 -3.96
C ASN A 147 -5.25 -13.28 -4.49
N ILE A 148 -4.24 -12.39 -4.47
CA ILE A 148 -4.39 -10.96 -4.79
C ILE A 148 -5.04 -10.73 -6.16
N ALA A 149 -4.67 -11.51 -7.19
CA ALA A 149 -5.21 -11.36 -8.54
C ALA A 149 -6.72 -11.65 -8.58
N ARG A 150 -7.16 -12.77 -7.98
CA ARG A 150 -8.58 -13.13 -7.92
C ARG A 150 -9.37 -12.17 -7.03
N ILE A 151 -8.80 -11.69 -5.92
CA ILE A 151 -9.46 -10.70 -5.06
C ILE A 151 -9.72 -9.42 -5.84
N SER A 152 -8.73 -8.92 -6.59
CA SER A 152 -8.87 -7.72 -7.42
C SER A 152 -9.98 -7.87 -8.45
N GLN A 153 -10.07 -9.02 -9.11
CA GLN A 153 -11.18 -9.31 -10.05
C GLN A 153 -12.55 -9.36 -9.36
N MET A 154 -12.63 -9.91 -8.14
CA MET A 154 -13.87 -9.94 -7.37
C MET A 154 -14.31 -8.52 -7.00
N VAL A 155 -13.41 -7.71 -6.44
CA VAL A 155 -13.70 -6.33 -6.06
C VAL A 155 -14.07 -5.48 -7.29
N GLU A 156 -13.40 -5.67 -8.42
CA GLU A 156 -13.79 -5.06 -9.69
C GLU A 156 -15.23 -5.42 -10.07
N LYS A 157 -15.58 -6.71 -10.09
CA LYS A 157 -16.94 -7.17 -10.42
C LYS A 157 -17.98 -6.59 -9.46
N LEU A 158 -17.64 -6.45 -8.19
CA LEU A 158 -18.53 -5.81 -7.22
C LEU A 158 -18.82 -4.36 -7.61
N CYS A 159 -17.77 -3.59 -7.88
CA CYS A 159 -17.90 -2.18 -8.25
C CYS A 159 -18.65 -2.00 -9.57
N THR A 160 -18.37 -2.82 -10.60
CA THR A 160 -19.05 -2.68 -11.89
C THR A 160 -20.53 -3.02 -11.85
N ASN A 161 -20.97 -3.89 -10.94
CA ASN A 161 -22.36 -4.33 -10.85
C ASN A 161 -23.19 -3.52 -9.84
N TYR A 162 -22.58 -3.03 -8.76
CA TYR A 162 -23.30 -2.37 -7.66
C TYR A 162 -22.82 -0.93 -7.39
N GLY A 163 -21.65 -0.55 -7.89
CA GLY A 163 -21.04 0.76 -7.68
C GLY A 163 -21.47 1.80 -8.73
N PRO A 164 -21.49 3.09 -8.38
CA PRO A 164 -21.85 4.15 -9.30
C PRO A 164 -20.77 4.31 -10.38
N LEU A 165 -21.19 4.41 -11.65
CA LEU A 165 -20.28 4.70 -12.76
C LEU A 165 -19.74 6.12 -12.64
N ILE A 166 -18.41 6.26 -12.61
CA ILE A 166 -17.73 7.57 -12.60
C ILE A 166 -17.38 8.01 -14.02
N GLY A 167 -16.89 7.09 -14.85
CA GLY A 167 -16.48 7.42 -16.21
C GLY A 167 -15.71 6.28 -16.88
N HIS A 168 -15.04 6.61 -17.99
CA HIS A 168 -14.25 5.66 -18.77
C HIS A 168 -12.85 6.21 -19.04
N ILE A 169 -11.86 5.32 -19.06
CA ILE A 169 -10.54 5.57 -19.66
C ILE A 169 -10.40 4.59 -20.83
N GLY A 170 -10.40 5.11 -22.06
CA GLY A 170 -10.54 4.26 -23.25
C GLY A 170 -11.86 3.50 -23.23
N SER A 171 -11.80 2.17 -23.37
CA SER A 171 -12.98 1.29 -23.27
C SER A 171 -13.27 0.80 -21.85
N GLN A 172 -12.39 1.08 -20.88
CA GLN A 172 -12.53 0.57 -19.51
C GLN A 172 -13.45 1.48 -18.70
N ALA A 173 -14.54 0.91 -18.18
CA ALA A 173 -15.41 1.56 -17.21
C ALA A 173 -14.79 1.59 -15.80
N PHE A 174 -14.93 2.71 -15.12
CA PHE A 174 -14.51 2.91 -13.73
C PHE A 174 -15.73 3.27 -12.89
N HIS A 175 -16.07 2.38 -11.96
CA HIS A 175 -17.15 2.56 -10.99
C HIS A 175 -16.56 2.77 -9.61
N ASP A 176 -17.17 3.64 -8.80
CA ASP A 176 -16.80 3.79 -7.40
C ASP A 176 -17.25 2.59 -6.55
N PHE A 177 -16.88 2.57 -5.27
CA PHE A 177 -17.27 1.49 -4.37
C PHE A 177 -18.77 1.57 -4.04
N PRO A 178 -19.50 0.44 -4.05
CA PRO A 178 -20.90 0.44 -3.65
C PRO A 178 -21.06 0.72 -2.15
N PRO A 179 -22.06 1.51 -1.73
CA PRO A 179 -22.42 1.60 -0.31
C PRO A 179 -22.96 0.26 0.19
N ALA A 180 -22.93 0.03 1.51
CA ALA A 180 -23.45 -1.20 2.10
C ALA A 180 -24.92 -1.48 1.72
N SER A 181 -25.74 -0.42 1.68
CA SER A 181 -27.14 -0.50 1.27
C SER A 181 -27.37 -1.00 -0.17
N ALA A 182 -26.37 -0.90 -1.06
CA ALA A 182 -26.49 -1.45 -2.41
C ALA A 182 -26.37 -2.99 -2.43
N LEU A 183 -25.97 -3.61 -1.32
CA LEU A 183 -25.75 -5.05 -1.21
C LEU A 183 -26.78 -5.75 -0.29
N THR A 184 -27.89 -5.09 0.07
CA THR A 184 -28.90 -5.63 0.99
C THR A 184 -30.14 -6.20 0.32
N ASP A 185 -30.30 -6.07 -1.00
CA ASP A 185 -31.39 -6.74 -1.70
C ASP A 185 -31.25 -8.26 -1.59
N SER A 186 -32.37 -8.94 -1.31
CA SER A 186 -32.48 -10.40 -1.18
C SER A 186 -31.80 -11.20 -2.31
N LYS A 187 -31.70 -10.65 -3.52
CA LYS A 187 -31.09 -11.32 -4.69
C LYS A 187 -29.56 -11.22 -4.73
N VAL A 188 -28.96 -10.29 -3.97
CA VAL A 188 -27.53 -9.97 -4.02
C VAL A 188 -26.66 -11.18 -3.71
N GLU A 189 -27.02 -12.01 -2.72
CA GLU A 189 -26.24 -13.22 -2.44
C GLU A 189 -26.15 -14.13 -3.67
N GLN A 190 -27.28 -14.37 -4.34
CA GLN A 190 -27.34 -15.24 -5.51
C GLN A 190 -26.56 -14.65 -6.71
N GLU A 191 -26.72 -13.34 -6.96
CA GLU A 191 -25.99 -12.64 -8.01
C GLU A 191 -24.47 -12.67 -7.76
N LEU A 192 -24.00 -12.42 -6.53
CA LEU A 192 -22.59 -12.53 -6.17
C LEU A 192 -22.06 -13.97 -6.34
N ARG A 193 -22.86 -15.00 -6.08
CA ARG A 193 -22.48 -16.39 -6.36
C ARG A 193 -22.25 -16.60 -7.85
N GLN A 194 -23.14 -16.09 -8.70
CA GLN A 194 -23.00 -16.15 -10.17
C GLN A 194 -21.77 -15.38 -10.67
N LEU A 195 -21.41 -14.27 -10.01
CA LEU A 195 -20.21 -13.49 -10.32
C LEU A 195 -18.90 -14.16 -9.87
N GLY A 196 -18.97 -15.28 -9.13
CA GLY A 196 -17.81 -16.09 -8.76
C GLY A 196 -17.27 -15.85 -7.34
N PHE A 197 -18.05 -15.21 -6.46
CA PHE A 197 -17.64 -14.95 -5.07
C PHE A 197 -17.65 -16.23 -4.20
N GLY A 198 -18.36 -17.27 -4.65
CA GLY A 198 -18.48 -18.53 -3.93
C GLY A 198 -19.16 -18.35 -2.57
N TYR A 199 -18.64 -19.01 -1.54
CA TYR A 199 -19.22 -18.92 -0.18
C TYR A 199 -19.16 -17.50 0.41
N ARG A 200 -18.25 -16.64 -0.08
CA ARG A 200 -18.08 -15.26 0.41
C ARG A 200 -19.25 -14.36 0.03
N ALA A 201 -20.04 -14.73 -0.98
CA ALA A 201 -21.27 -14.03 -1.35
C ALA A 201 -22.21 -13.88 -0.14
N LYS A 202 -22.42 -14.97 0.62
CA LYS A 202 -23.21 -14.97 1.85
C LYS A 202 -22.62 -14.00 2.88
N TYR A 203 -21.29 -14.01 3.04
CA TYR A 203 -20.62 -13.16 4.03
C TYR A 203 -20.79 -11.68 3.72
N LEU A 204 -20.63 -11.30 2.44
CA LEU A 204 -20.83 -9.92 2.00
C LEU A 204 -22.27 -9.45 2.17
N TYR A 205 -23.23 -10.24 1.71
CA TYR A 205 -24.66 -9.93 1.86
C TYR A 205 -25.05 -9.76 3.33
N GLN A 206 -24.70 -10.73 4.18
CA GLN A 206 -25.05 -10.68 5.61
C GLN A 206 -24.33 -9.53 6.33
N THR A 207 -23.07 -9.27 6.00
CA THR A 207 -22.32 -8.15 6.59
C THR A 207 -22.90 -6.80 6.17
N ALA A 208 -23.28 -6.64 4.90
CA ALA A 208 -23.94 -5.43 4.41
C ALA A 208 -25.27 -5.18 5.13
N ALA A 209 -26.09 -6.23 5.32
CA ALA A 209 -27.32 -6.15 6.08
C ALA A 209 -27.06 -5.76 7.55
N MET A 210 -26.13 -6.43 8.22
CA MET A 210 -25.75 -6.12 9.61
C MET A 210 -25.28 -4.67 9.78
N ILE A 211 -24.47 -4.15 8.87
CA ILE A 211 -23.99 -2.76 8.91
C ILE A 211 -25.12 -1.77 8.66
N THR A 212 -26.02 -2.07 7.71
CA THR A 212 -27.15 -1.19 7.39
C THR A 212 -28.17 -1.12 8.53
N GLU A 213 -28.21 -2.14 9.40
CA GLU A 213 -29.03 -2.14 10.63
C GLU A 213 -28.40 -1.37 11.80
N LYS A 214 -27.10 -1.03 11.72
CA LYS A 214 -26.44 -0.18 12.73
C LYS A 214 -26.78 1.29 12.51
N GLU A 215 -26.43 2.11 13.50
CA GLU A 215 -26.48 3.56 13.36
C GLU A 215 -25.58 4.06 12.21
N ASP A 216 -26.02 5.13 11.54
CA ASP A 216 -25.26 5.76 10.47
C ASP A 216 -23.85 6.13 10.95
N GLY A 217 -22.84 5.71 10.19
CA GLY A 217 -21.44 5.96 10.53
C GLY A 217 -20.86 5.04 11.60
N TRP A 218 -21.57 4.01 12.07
CA TRP A 218 -21.06 3.05 13.08
C TRP A 218 -19.66 2.53 12.75
N LEU A 219 -19.42 2.11 11.49
CA LEU A 219 -18.14 1.55 11.08
C LEU A 219 -17.01 2.57 11.16
N ASP A 220 -17.26 3.82 10.75
CA ASP A 220 -16.29 4.91 10.89
C ASP A 220 -16.13 5.36 12.35
N GLY A 221 -17.13 5.14 13.20
CA GLY A 221 -17.02 5.32 14.66
C GLY A 221 -15.97 4.41 15.31
N LEU A 222 -15.55 3.33 14.66
CA LEU A 222 -14.48 2.43 15.11
C LEU A 222 -13.07 2.94 14.75
N ARG A 223 -12.98 4.05 14.01
CA ARG A 223 -11.73 4.58 13.48
C ARG A 223 -10.82 5.10 14.59
N ASN A 224 -9.52 4.94 14.39
CA ASN A 224 -8.52 5.58 15.23
C ASN A 224 -8.68 7.11 15.16
N PRO A 225 -8.95 7.80 16.28
CA PRO A 225 -9.13 9.25 16.27
C PRO A 225 -7.84 10.01 15.91
N GLU A 226 -6.65 9.40 16.01
CA GLU A 226 -5.39 9.99 15.52
C GLU A 226 -5.27 9.93 13.98
N SER A 227 -6.12 9.13 13.33
CA SER A 227 -6.20 8.96 11.89
C SER A 227 -7.66 9.03 11.41
N PRO A 228 -8.32 10.19 11.56
CA PRO A 228 -9.73 10.35 11.24
C PRO A 228 -9.97 10.32 9.72
N VAL A 229 -11.23 10.35 9.29
CA VAL A 229 -11.62 10.49 7.87
C VAL A 229 -11.09 11.79 7.26
N LEU A 230 -11.02 11.86 5.93
CA LEU A 230 -10.59 13.07 5.22
C LEU A 230 -11.42 14.29 5.66
N GLY A 231 -10.76 15.39 6.01
CA GLY A 231 -11.38 16.63 6.44
C GLY A 231 -11.73 16.72 7.93
N ALA A 232 -11.57 15.64 8.71
CA ALA A 232 -11.79 15.65 10.16
C ALA A 232 -10.48 15.89 10.94
N GLU A 233 -10.60 16.49 12.11
CA GLU A 233 -9.46 16.78 13.00
C GLU A 233 -9.05 15.55 13.82
N ALA A 234 -7.74 15.36 13.96
CA ALA A 234 -7.19 14.25 14.73
C ALA A 234 -7.25 14.54 16.24
N SER A 235 -7.56 13.53 17.03
CA SER A 235 -7.53 13.59 18.49
C SER A 235 -6.83 12.37 19.12
N PRO A 236 -6.36 12.45 20.38
CA PRO A 236 -5.59 11.37 20.99
C PRO A 236 -6.39 10.05 21.12
N ALA A 237 -5.75 8.93 20.82
CA ALA A 237 -6.38 7.60 20.87
C ALA A 237 -6.12 6.82 22.17
N GLY A 238 -5.61 7.50 23.20
CA GLY A 238 -5.28 6.90 24.49
C GLY A 238 -3.89 6.26 24.57
N GLU A 239 -3.65 5.57 25.67
CA GLU A 239 -2.35 4.98 26.02
C GLU A 239 -2.07 3.69 25.24
N PHE A 240 -0.85 3.57 24.71
CA PHE A 240 -0.39 2.37 24.04
C PHE A 240 0.23 1.38 25.04
N VAL A 241 -0.27 0.15 25.04
CA VAL A 241 0.29 -0.99 25.76
C VAL A 241 0.70 -2.10 24.79
N GLU A 242 1.39 -3.15 25.25
CA GLU A 242 1.86 -4.25 24.38
C GLU A 242 0.74 -4.95 23.59
N SER A 243 -0.43 -5.10 24.22
CA SER A 243 -1.62 -5.60 23.55
C SER A 243 -2.22 -4.58 22.56
N GLY A 244 -1.75 -3.34 22.48
CA GLY A 244 -2.35 -2.28 21.66
C GLY A 244 -3.41 -1.49 22.43
N ARG A 245 -3.85 -0.36 21.85
CA ARG A 245 -4.76 0.57 22.51
C ARG A 245 -6.16 -0.03 22.71
N GLU A 246 -6.87 0.47 23.71
CA GLU A 246 -8.24 0.04 24.02
C GLU A 246 -9.19 0.23 22.82
N GLY A 247 -9.11 1.37 22.13
CA GLY A 247 -9.91 1.64 20.93
C GLY A 247 -9.67 0.64 19.81
N TYR A 248 -8.41 0.26 19.56
CA TYR A 248 -8.06 -0.79 18.60
C TYR A 248 -8.70 -2.13 19.00
N ARG A 249 -8.63 -2.51 20.28
CA ARG A 249 -9.20 -3.77 20.76
C ARG A 249 -10.72 -3.79 20.68
N SER A 250 -11.37 -2.69 21.02
CA SER A 250 -12.82 -2.54 20.86
C SER A 250 -13.24 -2.63 19.38
N ALA A 251 -12.54 -1.93 18.49
CA ALA A 251 -12.80 -2.01 17.05
C ALA A 251 -12.63 -3.43 16.51
N HIS A 252 -11.55 -4.12 16.91
CA HIS A 252 -11.29 -5.51 16.50
C HIS A 252 -12.41 -6.46 16.94
N GLU A 253 -12.82 -6.39 18.21
CA GLU A 253 -13.89 -7.22 18.78
C GLU A 253 -15.23 -6.98 18.07
N GLN A 254 -15.56 -5.71 17.81
CA GLN A 254 -16.79 -5.35 17.09
C GLN A 254 -16.79 -5.85 15.64
N LEU A 255 -15.65 -5.84 14.96
CA LEU A 255 -15.51 -6.39 13.62
C LEU A 255 -15.67 -7.92 13.60
N LEU A 256 -15.20 -8.63 14.63
CA LEU A 256 -15.34 -10.10 14.75
C LEU A 256 -16.80 -10.58 14.83
N ALA A 257 -17.73 -9.70 15.22
CA ALA A 257 -19.15 -10.01 15.23
C ALA A 257 -19.77 -10.08 13.82
N LEU A 258 -19.09 -9.56 12.79
CA LEU A 258 -19.57 -9.55 11.42
C LEU A 258 -19.34 -10.88 10.71
N GLN A 259 -20.21 -11.20 9.75
CA GLN A 259 -20.15 -12.47 9.05
C GLN A 259 -18.92 -12.59 8.16
N GLY A 260 -18.12 -13.65 8.37
CA GLY A 260 -16.93 -13.92 7.56
C GLY A 260 -15.71 -13.10 7.95
N VAL A 261 -15.77 -12.40 9.08
CA VAL A 261 -14.65 -11.64 9.66
C VAL A 261 -14.01 -12.47 10.78
N GLY A 262 -12.83 -13.01 10.50
CA GLY A 262 -11.96 -13.62 11.52
C GLY A 262 -10.88 -12.65 12.00
N PRO A 263 -10.03 -13.05 12.97
CA PRO A 263 -9.00 -12.18 13.56
C PRO A 263 -8.11 -11.48 12.54
N LYS A 264 -7.65 -12.19 11.51
CA LYS A 264 -6.85 -11.62 10.42
C LYS A 264 -7.60 -10.56 9.63
N VAL A 265 -8.87 -10.83 9.28
CA VAL A 265 -9.68 -9.87 8.50
C VAL A 265 -9.94 -8.62 9.34
N ALA A 266 -10.31 -8.78 10.61
CA ALA A 266 -10.50 -7.67 11.54
C ALA A 266 -9.22 -6.82 11.67
N ASP A 267 -8.05 -7.44 11.85
CA ASP A 267 -6.79 -6.69 11.91
C ASP A 267 -6.44 -5.98 10.60
N CYS A 268 -6.73 -6.57 9.43
CA CYS A 268 -6.53 -5.89 8.16
C CYS A 268 -7.39 -4.64 8.04
N VAL A 269 -8.65 -4.72 8.49
CA VAL A 269 -9.57 -3.57 8.50
C VAL A 269 -9.14 -2.54 9.54
N CYS A 270 -8.74 -2.96 10.74
CA CYS A 270 -8.18 -2.06 11.76
C CYS A 270 -6.98 -1.27 11.21
N LEU A 271 -6.04 -1.95 10.54
CA LEU A 271 -4.83 -1.34 10.01
C LEU A 271 -5.10 -0.39 8.84
N MET A 272 -5.78 -0.88 7.80
CA MET A 272 -5.83 -0.21 6.50
C MET A 272 -7.14 0.54 6.25
N GLY A 273 -8.21 0.18 6.97
CA GLY A 273 -9.52 0.84 6.88
C GLY A 273 -9.77 1.83 8.01
N LEU A 274 -9.34 1.51 9.24
CA LEU A 274 -9.62 2.29 10.46
C LEU A 274 -8.40 3.03 11.03
N GLY A 275 -7.21 2.87 10.46
CA GLY A 275 -6.01 3.63 10.84
C GLY A 275 -5.38 3.25 12.18
N TRP A 276 -5.66 2.07 12.72
CA TRP A 276 -4.98 1.51 13.89
C TRP A 276 -3.62 0.93 13.48
N GLY A 277 -2.59 1.77 13.50
CA GLY A 277 -1.22 1.42 13.09
C GLY A 277 -0.61 0.25 13.85
N GLU A 278 -1.11 -0.09 15.03
CA GLU A 278 -0.62 -1.20 15.85
C GLU A 278 -1.25 -2.57 15.52
N ALA A 279 -2.25 -2.60 14.62
CA ALA A 279 -2.91 -3.82 14.21
C ALA A 279 -1.96 -4.67 13.34
N VAL A 280 -1.84 -5.96 13.68
CA VAL A 280 -0.91 -6.89 13.02
C VAL A 280 -1.71 -8.10 12.52
N PRO A 281 -2.14 -8.11 11.26
CA PRO A 281 -2.80 -9.26 10.65
C PRO A 281 -1.84 -10.44 10.52
N VAL A 282 -2.08 -11.54 11.25
CA VAL A 282 -1.24 -12.75 11.16
C VAL A 282 -1.90 -13.78 10.24
N ASP A 283 -1.47 -13.82 8.99
CA ASP A 283 -1.86 -14.85 8.04
C ASP A 283 -0.78 -15.96 7.94
N THR A 284 -0.90 -16.83 6.92
CA THR A 284 0.09 -17.89 6.68
C THR A 284 1.46 -17.36 6.30
N HIS A 285 1.57 -16.23 5.59
CA HIS A 285 2.84 -15.61 5.23
C HIS A 285 3.50 -15.00 6.47
N VAL A 286 2.74 -14.21 7.25
CA VAL A 286 3.24 -13.62 8.49
C VAL A 286 3.61 -14.71 9.50
N TRP A 287 2.87 -15.82 9.54
CA TRP A 287 3.23 -16.99 10.33
C TRP A 287 4.55 -17.64 9.86
N GLN A 288 4.80 -17.75 8.56
CA GLN A 288 6.08 -18.24 8.03
C GLN A 288 7.24 -17.30 8.38
N ILE A 289 7.03 -15.98 8.30
CA ILE A 289 7.99 -14.97 8.74
C ILE A 289 8.28 -15.12 10.24
N ALA A 290 7.26 -15.23 11.09
CA ALA A 290 7.40 -15.41 12.53
C ALA A 290 8.22 -16.66 12.87
N GLN A 291 7.99 -17.78 12.17
CA GLN A 291 8.75 -19.01 12.37
C GLN A 291 10.21 -18.88 11.91
N ARG A 292 10.42 -18.39 10.68
CA ARG A 292 11.74 -18.29 10.05
C ARG A 292 12.64 -17.29 10.75
N ASP A 293 12.11 -16.11 11.06
CA ASP A 293 12.91 -14.95 11.46
C ASP A 293 12.84 -14.68 12.97
N TYR A 294 11.75 -15.09 13.65
CA TYR A 294 11.50 -14.79 15.08
C TYR A 294 11.35 -16.03 15.97
N ARG A 295 11.67 -17.21 15.44
CA ARG A 295 11.72 -18.49 16.18
C ARG A 295 10.38 -18.95 16.78
N PHE A 296 9.26 -18.54 16.21
CA PHE A 296 7.97 -19.19 16.45
C PHE A 296 7.92 -20.59 15.79
N GLY A 297 6.86 -21.38 16.03
CA GLY A 297 6.69 -22.70 15.40
C GLY A 297 7.20 -23.89 16.20
N LYS A 298 7.61 -23.68 17.47
CA LYS A 298 8.10 -24.74 18.36
C LYS A 298 7.41 -24.69 19.72
N GLY A 299 7.39 -25.84 20.41
CA GLY A 299 6.84 -25.95 21.77
C GLY A 299 5.38 -25.50 21.85
N LYS A 300 5.09 -24.57 22.77
CA LYS A 300 3.74 -24.01 22.99
C LYS A 300 3.17 -23.25 21.79
N HIS A 301 3.99 -22.93 20.78
CA HIS A 301 3.59 -22.25 19.54
C HIS A 301 3.83 -23.13 18.30
N SER A 302 3.55 -24.44 18.37
CA SER A 302 3.71 -25.36 17.23
C SER A 302 2.69 -25.15 16.11
N SER A 303 1.54 -24.52 16.40
CA SER A 303 0.49 -24.21 15.43
C SER A 303 -0.09 -22.82 15.63
N LEU A 304 -0.74 -22.28 14.59
CA LEU A 304 -1.37 -20.97 14.58
C LEU A 304 -2.74 -21.00 15.28
N THR A 305 -2.72 -21.17 16.61
CA THR A 305 -3.89 -21.01 17.49
C THR A 305 -4.15 -19.53 17.79
N LYS A 306 -5.28 -19.19 18.42
CA LYS A 306 -5.54 -17.82 18.91
C LYS A 306 -4.41 -17.30 19.81
N ALA A 307 -3.95 -18.12 20.75
CA ALA A 307 -2.85 -17.75 21.66
C ALA A 307 -1.54 -17.50 20.89
N THR A 308 -1.24 -18.30 19.87
CA THR A 308 -0.07 -18.06 19.02
C THR A 308 -0.23 -16.82 18.14
N TYR A 309 -1.42 -16.58 17.59
CA TYR A 309 -1.76 -15.37 16.84
C TYR A 309 -1.48 -14.12 17.70
N ASP A 310 -2.04 -14.10 18.91
CA ASP A 310 -1.89 -12.99 19.86
C ASP A 310 -0.41 -12.80 20.26
N ALA A 311 0.32 -13.90 20.48
CA ALA A 311 1.75 -13.85 20.81
C ALA A 311 2.63 -13.30 19.68
N VAL A 312 2.36 -13.67 18.43
CA VAL A 312 3.07 -13.10 17.26
C VAL A 312 2.78 -11.61 17.14
N ALA A 313 1.51 -11.22 17.21
CA ALA A 313 1.10 -9.82 17.10
C ALA A 313 1.68 -8.96 18.24
N ASN A 314 1.65 -9.43 19.49
CA ASN A 314 2.25 -8.75 20.63
C ASN A 314 3.78 -8.65 20.49
N LYS A 315 4.43 -9.70 19.97
CA LYS A 315 5.87 -9.65 19.71
C LYS A 315 6.23 -8.56 18.69
N PHE A 316 5.42 -8.36 17.66
CA PHE A 316 5.66 -7.30 16.67
C PHE A 316 5.34 -5.91 17.23
N ARG A 317 4.28 -5.76 18.04
CA ARG A 317 4.00 -4.51 18.77
C ARG A 317 5.10 -4.13 19.76
N SER A 318 5.68 -5.08 20.50
CA SER A 318 6.80 -4.77 21.40
C SER A 318 8.09 -4.37 20.67
N LEU A 319 8.25 -4.76 19.40
CA LEU A 319 9.40 -4.33 18.58
C LEU A 319 9.18 -2.96 17.94
N TRP A 320 7.98 -2.69 17.42
CA TRP A 320 7.75 -1.56 16.50
C TRP A 320 6.72 -0.54 17.01
N GLY A 321 6.18 -0.74 18.20
CA GLY A 321 5.29 0.21 18.87
C GLY A 321 3.97 0.44 18.13
N LYS A 322 3.54 1.70 18.11
CA LYS A 322 2.26 2.15 17.54
C LYS A 322 2.13 1.90 16.04
N GLU A 323 3.24 1.67 15.33
CA GLU A 323 3.25 1.45 13.88
C GLU A 323 3.70 0.03 13.49
N ALA A 324 3.53 -0.95 14.40
CA ALA A 324 3.88 -2.34 14.12
C ALA A 324 3.14 -2.94 12.91
N GLY A 325 1.94 -2.46 12.64
CA GLY A 325 1.16 -2.74 11.42
C GLY A 325 1.88 -2.31 10.14
N TRP A 326 2.59 -1.19 10.17
CA TRP A 326 3.35 -0.71 9.03
C TRP A 326 4.63 -1.52 8.85
N ALA A 327 5.40 -1.69 9.93
CA ALA A 327 6.67 -2.40 9.89
C ALA A 327 6.50 -3.85 9.40
N HIS A 328 5.53 -4.61 9.93
CA HIS A 328 5.32 -5.98 9.46
C HIS A 328 4.85 -6.03 8.01
N SER A 329 4.12 -5.02 7.53
CA SER A 329 3.65 -4.95 6.14
C SER A 329 4.81 -4.81 5.14
N VAL A 330 5.91 -4.17 5.55
CA VAL A 330 7.16 -4.17 4.76
C VAL A 330 7.72 -5.58 4.63
N LEU A 331 7.76 -6.34 5.74
CA LEU A 331 8.26 -7.72 5.74
C LEU A 331 7.35 -8.67 4.96
N PHE A 332 6.03 -8.50 5.09
CA PHE A 332 5.04 -9.21 4.30
C PHE A 332 5.26 -8.96 2.81
N THR A 333 5.40 -7.68 2.43
CA THR A 333 5.67 -7.27 1.04
C THR A 333 6.95 -7.92 0.50
N ALA A 334 7.99 -8.02 1.34
CA ALA A 334 9.24 -8.68 0.96
C ALA A 334 9.11 -10.19 0.74
N ASP A 335 8.11 -10.84 1.35
CA ASP A 335 7.87 -12.29 1.24
C ASP A 335 6.96 -12.65 0.06
N LEU A 336 6.25 -11.68 -0.53
CA LEU A 336 5.38 -11.90 -1.68
C LEU A 336 6.18 -12.35 -2.92
N LYS A 337 5.68 -13.39 -3.60
CA LYS A 337 6.26 -13.93 -4.85
C LYS A 337 6.51 -12.84 -5.90
N ALA A 338 5.59 -11.89 -6.02
CA ALA A 338 5.66 -10.77 -6.98
C ALA A 338 6.90 -9.87 -6.80
N PHE A 339 7.57 -9.92 -5.65
CA PHE A 339 8.77 -9.14 -5.37
C PHE A 339 10.00 -9.99 -5.03
N SER A 340 9.89 -11.32 -5.16
CA SER A 340 10.99 -12.26 -4.88
C SER A 340 12.27 -11.96 -5.69
N GLU A 341 12.13 -11.41 -6.90
CA GLU A 341 13.25 -11.00 -7.75
C GLU A 341 14.14 -9.93 -7.13
N ARG A 342 13.57 -9.00 -6.34
CA ARG A 342 14.33 -7.95 -5.64
C ARG A 342 15.24 -8.53 -4.55
N LEU A 343 14.89 -9.70 -4.02
CA LEU A 343 15.73 -10.41 -3.04
C LEU A 343 16.91 -11.13 -3.69
N VAL A 344 16.75 -11.62 -4.93
CA VAL A 344 17.73 -12.46 -5.64
C VAL A 344 18.78 -11.64 -6.42
N ALA A 345 18.49 -10.37 -6.73
CA ALA A 345 19.46 -9.48 -7.37
C ALA A 345 20.74 -9.35 -6.51
N LYS A 346 21.84 -9.98 -6.95
CA LYS A 346 23.19 -9.74 -6.45
C LYS A 346 23.77 -8.57 -7.24
N VAL A 347 24.21 -7.53 -6.54
CA VAL A 347 25.09 -6.51 -7.11
C VAL A 347 26.49 -7.13 -7.11
N GLU A 348 27.00 -7.51 -8.28
CA GLU A 348 28.42 -7.83 -8.43
C GLU A 348 29.16 -6.52 -8.69
N THR A 349 29.94 -6.07 -7.71
CA THR A 349 30.91 -4.99 -7.89
C THR A 349 32.14 -5.55 -8.58
N LYS A 350 32.37 -5.19 -9.84
CA LYS A 350 33.66 -5.39 -10.51
C LYS A 350 34.50 -4.13 -10.31
N ASP A 351 35.56 -4.25 -9.53
CA ASP A 351 36.60 -3.23 -9.44
C ASP A 351 37.55 -3.40 -10.64
N GLU A 352 37.36 -2.61 -11.69
CA GLU A 352 38.35 -2.50 -12.77
C GLU A 352 39.36 -1.38 -12.44
N LYS A 353 40.61 -1.74 -12.13
CA LYS A 353 41.71 -0.78 -12.01
C LYS A 353 42.15 -0.35 -13.41
N ALA A 354 41.93 0.91 -13.76
CA ALA A 354 42.45 1.50 -14.99
C ALA A 354 43.90 1.99 -14.83
N VAL A 355 44.68 1.83 -15.89
CA VAL A 355 46.14 2.02 -16.00
C VAL A 355 46.54 3.51 -15.99
N LEU A 356 47.65 3.80 -15.30
CA LEU A 356 48.32 5.10 -15.19
C LEU A 356 48.71 5.66 -16.58
N LYS A 357 48.31 6.90 -16.89
CA LYS A 357 48.95 7.71 -17.93
C LYS A 357 49.68 8.89 -17.29
N PRO A 358 50.95 9.15 -17.62
CA PRO A 358 51.67 10.32 -17.13
C PRO A 358 51.20 11.59 -17.85
N ASP A 359 50.95 12.65 -17.08
CA ASP A 359 50.75 14.03 -17.54
C ASP A 359 52.12 14.75 -17.49
N PRO A 360 52.43 15.72 -18.37
CA PRO A 360 53.76 16.33 -18.46
C PRO A 360 54.21 17.19 -17.26
N GLU A 361 53.39 17.38 -16.23
CA GLU A 361 53.68 18.27 -15.09
C GLU A 361 53.84 17.55 -13.73
N GLY A 362 54.08 16.24 -13.71
CA GLY A 362 54.56 15.55 -12.50
C GLY A 362 53.51 15.30 -11.40
N SER A 363 52.22 15.47 -11.69
CA SER A 363 51.14 15.03 -10.81
C SER A 363 50.51 13.71 -11.27
N THR A 364 50.50 12.69 -10.42
CA THR A 364 49.75 11.43 -10.63
C THR A 364 48.28 11.62 -10.27
N VAL A 365 47.37 11.39 -11.23
CA VAL A 365 45.92 11.35 -11.00
C VAL A 365 45.47 9.89 -11.06
N GLU A 366 44.99 9.34 -9.94
CA GLU A 366 44.28 8.06 -9.92
C GLU A 366 42.80 8.31 -10.22
N GLU A 367 42.32 7.79 -11.35
CA GLU A 367 40.91 7.84 -11.74
C GLU A 367 40.29 6.45 -11.56
N THR A 368 39.52 6.26 -10.48
CA THR A 368 38.84 4.99 -10.19
C THR A 368 37.42 5.04 -10.74
N THR A 369 37.15 4.24 -11.77
CA THR A 369 35.79 4.08 -12.33
C THR A 369 35.17 2.82 -11.70
N ILE A 370 34.06 2.97 -10.98
CA ILE A 370 33.33 1.83 -10.40
C ILE A 370 32.16 1.54 -11.34
N GLU A 371 32.22 0.42 -12.07
CA GLU A 371 31.06 -0.08 -12.84
C GLU A 371 30.26 -1.09 -11.98
N LYS A 372 29.05 -0.70 -11.58
CA LYS A 372 28.09 -1.62 -10.93
C LYS A 372 27.30 -2.34 -12.03
N LYS A 373 27.52 -3.65 -12.20
CA LYS A 373 26.73 -4.51 -13.11
C LYS A 373 25.84 -5.45 -12.31
N ALA A 374 24.52 -5.37 -12.54
CA ALA A 374 23.57 -6.33 -11.99
C ALA A 374 23.52 -7.57 -12.88
N VAL A 375 23.96 -8.73 -12.36
CA VAL A 375 23.91 -10.01 -13.10
C VAL A 375 22.76 -10.87 -12.58
N LYS A 376 21.83 -11.23 -13.48
CA LYS A 376 20.70 -12.12 -13.17
C LYS A 376 21.16 -13.59 -13.16
N LYS A 377 21.05 -14.29 -12.03
CA LYS A 377 21.18 -15.75 -11.99
C LYS A 377 19.80 -16.39 -12.19
N ARG A 378 19.59 -17.03 -13.35
CA ARG A 378 18.32 -17.65 -13.74
C ARG A 378 18.08 -18.91 -12.91
N VAL A 379 17.02 -18.94 -12.09
CA VAL A 379 16.50 -20.18 -11.47
C VAL A 379 15.33 -20.67 -12.33
N LYS A 380 15.48 -21.83 -12.95
CA LYS A 380 14.45 -22.48 -13.79
C LYS A 380 13.30 -22.98 -12.90
N ARG A 381 12.12 -22.35 -12.99
CA ARG A 381 10.79 -22.95 -12.75
C ARG A 381 9.78 -22.31 -13.72
N GLU A 382 8.83 -23.11 -14.18
CA GLU A 382 7.91 -23.02 -15.36
C GLU A 382 7.26 -21.67 -15.73
N PRO A 383 6.76 -21.51 -16.98
CA PRO A 383 6.72 -20.24 -17.68
C PRO A 383 5.41 -19.46 -17.43
N GLU A 384 5.54 -18.22 -16.97
CA GLU A 384 4.53 -17.18 -17.21
C GLU A 384 5.23 -15.91 -17.72
N GLU A 385 4.55 -15.29 -18.68
CA GLU A 385 4.83 -14.14 -19.56
C GLU A 385 6.09 -13.30 -19.30
N GLU A 386 6.93 -13.23 -20.33
CA GLU A 386 8.04 -12.28 -20.44
C GLU A 386 7.54 -10.84 -20.40
N ARG A 387 7.89 -10.10 -19.34
CA ARG A 387 7.90 -8.63 -19.36
C ARG A 387 9.33 -8.14 -19.26
N SER A 388 9.77 -7.39 -20.26
CA SER A 388 11.07 -6.73 -20.30
C SER A 388 11.13 -5.63 -19.22
N VAL A 389 12.07 -5.73 -18.29
CA VAL A 389 12.39 -4.67 -17.33
C VAL A 389 13.78 -4.13 -17.64
N LEU A 390 13.84 -2.81 -17.81
CA LEU A 390 14.99 -1.96 -18.14
C LEU A 390 16.26 -2.33 -17.34
N GLU A 391 17.39 -2.45 -18.06
CA GLU A 391 18.72 -2.39 -17.46
C GLU A 391 18.98 -0.96 -16.98
N VAL A 392 19.03 -0.74 -15.68
CA VAL A 392 19.58 0.50 -15.12
C VAL A 392 21.09 0.31 -14.97
N LYS A 393 21.86 0.98 -15.83
CA LYS A 393 23.32 1.12 -15.68
C LYS A 393 23.58 2.46 -14.99
N GLU A 394 23.98 2.40 -13.73
CA GLU A 394 24.41 3.58 -12.99
C GLU A 394 25.95 3.63 -13.00
N LYS A 395 26.51 4.71 -13.56
CA LYS A 395 27.96 4.91 -13.66
C LYS A 395 28.37 6.02 -12.71
N GLU A 396 29.11 5.66 -11.66
CA GLU A 396 29.57 6.60 -10.63
C GLU A 396 31.08 6.80 -10.81
N THR A 397 31.53 8.04 -11.06
CA THR A 397 32.95 8.35 -11.28
C THR A 397 33.47 9.14 -10.08
N LYS A 398 34.44 8.58 -9.32
CA LYS A 398 35.10 9.28 -8.21
C LYS A 398 36.52 9.67 -8.63
N ARG A 399 36.82 10.96 -8.64
CA ARG A 399 38.18 11.50 -8.80
C ARG A 399 38.81 11.76 -7.45
N VAL A 400 39.98 11.18 -7.18
CA VAL A 400 40.77 11.47 -5.98
C VAL A 400 42.11 12.06 -6.41
N ARG A 401 42.37 13.32 -6.07
CA ARG A 401 43.68 13.94 -6.23
C ARG A 401 44.51 13.72 -4.95
N ARG A 402 45.70 13.13 -5.08
CA ARG A 402 46.71 13.10 -4.01
C ARG A 402 47.92 13.92 -4.44
N THR A 403 48.29 14.92 -3.65
CA THR A 403 49.49 15.72 -3.85
C THR A 403 50.63 15.12 -3.00
N THR A 404 51.67 14.61 -3.63
CA THR A 404 52.89 14.17 -2.93
C THR A 404 53.70 15.40 -2.51
N ARG A 405 53.81 15.62 -1.20
CA ARG A 405 54.69 16.67 -0.65
C ARG A 405 56.12 16.13 -0.67
N SER A 406 56.96 16.63 -1.57
CA SER A 406 58.40 16.35 -1.56
C SER A 406 59.02 16.89 -0.27
N SER A 407 59.48 15.99 0.57
CA SER A 407 60.37 16.27 1.71
C SER A 407 61.74 16.68 1.16
N ARG A 408 62.12 17.95 1.34
CA ARG A 408 63.52 18.39 1.25
C ARG A 408 64.12 18.33 2.65
N GLU A 409 65.00 17.37 2.88
CA GLU A 409 66.01 17.44 3.94
C GLU A 409 67.28 18.08 3.37
N TYR A 410 67.90 18.89 4.23
CA TYR A 410 69.08 19.79 4.13
C TYR A 410 69.96 19.76 2.88
#